data_AF-A0A1R3UI04-F1
#
_entry.id   AF-A0A1R3UI04-F1
#
_cell.length_a   1.000
_cell.length_b   1.000
_cell.length_c   1.000
_cell.angle_alpha   90.00
_cell.angle_beta   90.00
_cell.angle_gamma   90.00
#
_symmetry.space_group_name_H-M   'P 1'
#
loop_
_entity.id
_entity.type
_entity.pdbx_description
1 polymer ?
#
loop_
_entity_poly.entity_id
_entity_poly.type
_entity_poly.pdbx_seq_one_letter_code
_entity_poly.pdbx_strand_id
1 'polypeptide(L)'
;MSKATSAILLESIAAPILITLLLLPFQALTPMVAYTPFVILPIVLFFALRMPVGGLVAMFLSFTVGVVWFWLFTLVAGLLPNVPQPALLSVGVTVVIFLVLFVHRVFLANTPFAVVPAALLGVVQGLVVMLVMPMIGEDAPRLTLLWLVGIFAYGCVLTAVTVFTTDALNNAIFGKGWRGEDASPDVDKDDSEVTPQQS
;
A
#
# COMPACT_ATOMS: atom_id res chain seq x y z
N MET A 1 26.21 20.82 -1.65
CA MET A 1 24.94 20.06 -1.61
C MET A 1 23.87 20.94 -1.02
N SER A 2 22.66 20.95 -1.58
CA SER A 2 21.54 21.68 -0.98
C SER A 2 21.06 20.97 0.29
N LYS A 3 20.41 21.71 1.21
CA LYS A 3 19.82 21.13 2.43
C LYS A 3 18.85 19.99 2.11
N ALA A 4 18.07 20.14 1.02
CA ALA A 4 17.16 19.12 0.52
C ALA A 4 17.88 17.83 0.10
N THR A 5 18.99 17.93 -0.65
CA THR A 5 19.75 16.74 -1.05
C THR A 5 20.34 16.01 0.16
N SER A 6 20.85 16.75 1.17
CA SER A 6 21.40 16.14 2.38
C SER A 6 20.32 15.45 3.23
N ALA A 7 19.12 16.02 3.30
CA ALA A 7 17.98 15.43 4.00
C ALA A 7 17.44 14.17 3.32
N ILE A 8 17.41 14.14 1.98
CA ILE A 8 17.06 12.92 1.21
C ILE A 8 18.08 11.82 1.45
N LEU A 9 19.39 12.14 1.48
CA LEU A 9 20.42 11.15 1.80
C LEU A 9 20.26 10.61 3.22
N LEU A 10 19.95 11.48 4.18
CA LEU A 10 19.71 11.06 5.55
C LEU A 10 18.49 10.13 5.64
N GLU A 11 17.39 10.48 4.99
CA GLU A 11 16.19 9.63 4.93
C GLU A 11 16.50 8.26 4.28
N SER A 12 17.29 8.24 3.21
CA SER A 12 17.69 7.03 2.49
C SER A 12 18.57 6.08 3.31
N ILE A 13 19.27 6.59 4.34
CA ILE A 13 20.09 5.79 5.26
C ILE A 13 19.29 5.42 6.51
N ALA A 14 18.58 6.38 7.10
CA ALA A 14 17.84 6.19 8.34
C ALA A 14 16.62 5.28 8.16
N ALA A 15 15.90 5.37 7.04
CA ALA A 15 14.70 4.59 6.81
C ALA A 15 14.97 3.07 6.76
N PRO A 16 15.96 2.56 5.99
CA PRO A 16 16.29 1.13 6.00
C PRO A 16 16.71 0.63 7.39
N ILE A 17 17.56 1.38 8.11
CA ILE A 17 18.00 1.01 9.46
C ILE A 17 16.79 0.89 10.38
N LEU A 18 15.90 1.88 10.38
CA LEU A 18 14.71 1.87 11.22
C LEU A 18 13.78 0.72 10.86
N ILE A 19 13.54 0.49 9.57
CA ILE A 19 12.72 -0.63 9.09
C ILE A 19 13.31 -1.95 9.58
N THR A 20 14.62 -2.17 9.43
CA THR A 20 15.29 -3.39 9.92
C THR A 20 15.10 -3.57 11.42
N LEU A 21 15.30 -2.52 12.21
CA LEU A 21 15.10 -2.57 13.67
C LEU A 21 13.65 -2.86 14.05
N LEU A 22 12.69 -2.29 13.32
CA LEU A 22 11.26 -2.52 13.52
C LEU A 22 10.79 -3.89 13.00
N LEU A 23 11.56 -4.57 12.14
CA LEU A 23 11.25 -5.94 11.73
C LEU A 23 11.67 -6.98 12.77
N LEU A 24 12.69 -6.70 13.58
CA LEU A 24 13.13 -7.61 14.66
C LEU A 24 12.00 -8.02 15.62
N PRO A 25 11.18 -7.11 16.18
CA PRO A 25 10.08 -7.52 17.05
C PRO A 25 9.02 -8.35 16.32
N PHE A 26 8.74 -8.07 15.04
CA PHE A 26 7.84 -8.92 14.25
C PHE A 26 8.37 -10.35 14.13
N GLN A 27 9.66 -10.50 13.86
CA GLN A 27 10.30 -11.80 13.74
C GLN A 27 10.40 -12.54 15.07
N ALA A 28 10.56 -11.82 16.17
CA ALA A 28 10.63 -12.41 17.50
C ALA A 28 9.27 -12.79 18.07
N LEU A 29 8.20 -12.05 17.75
CA LEU A 29 6.88 -12.18 18.35
C LEU A 29 5.90 -12.99 17.50
N THR A 30 6.26 -13.32 16.25
CA THR A 30 5.36 -14.05 15.35
C THR A 30 6.03 -15.27 14.74
N PRO A 31 5.29 -16.37 14.52
CA PRO A 31 5.80 -17.49 13.73
C PRO A 31 5.92 -17.13 12.24
N MET A 32 5.49 -15.94 11.83
CA MET A 32 5.35 -15.53 10.42
C MET A 32 6.63 -14.93 9.82
N VAL A 33 7.80 -15.31 10.34
CA VAL A 33 9.11 -14.81 9.89
C VAL A 33 9.30 -14.96 8.38
N ALA A 34 8.90 -16.10 7.82
CA ALA A 34 8.99 -16.37 6.38
C ALA A 34 8.17 -15.39 5.52
N TYR A 35 7.18 -14.72 6.11
CA TYR A 35 6.31 -13.75 5.45
C TYR A 35 6.74 -12.30 5.72
N THR A 36 7.93 -12.06 6.29
CA THR A 36 8.52 -10.72 6.45
C THR A 36 8.45 -9.87 5.17
N PRO A 37 8.66 -10.40 3.94
CA PRO A 37 8.51 -9.61 2.72
C PRO A 37 7.13 -8.97 2.54
N PHE A 38 6.06 -9.60 3.04
CA PHE A 38 4.71 -9.06 2.97
C PHE A 38 4.52 -7.82 3.87
N VAL A 39 5.29 -7.72 4.97
CA VAL A 39 5.31 -6.55 5.85
C VAL A 39 5.84 -5.31 5.12
N ILE A 40 6.70 -5.50 4.12
CA ILE A 40 7.34 -4.40 3.39
C ILE A 40 6.39 -3.82 2.32
N LEU A 41 5.38 -4.56 1.87
CA LEU A 41 4.50 -4.15 0.78
C LEU A 41 3.73 -2.84 1.05
N PRO A 42 3.17 -2.59 2.26
CA PRO A 42 2.62 -1.28 2.63
C PRO A 42 3.61 -0.13 2.44
N ILE A 43 4.88 -0.33 2.78
CA ILE A 43 5.94 0.69 2.67
C ILE A 43 6.14 1.04 1.20
N VAL A 44 6.33 0.01 0.35
CA VAL A 44 6.50 0.19 -1.10
C VAL A 44 5.28 0.89 -1.70
N LEU A 45 4.08 0.46 -1.32
CA LEU A 45 2.84 1.02 -1.85
C LEU A 45 2.65 2.48 -1.44
N PHE A 46 2.94 2.82 -0.19
CA PHE A 46 2.86 4.19 0.31
C PHE A 46 3.76 5.15 -0.48
N PHE A 47 5.02 4.77 -0.68
CA PHE A 47 5.98 5.58 -1.44
C PHE A 47 5.67 5.61 -2.95
N ALA A 48 5.27 4.47 -3.53
CA ALA A 48 4.91 4.38 -4.95
C ALA A 48 3.71 5.27 -5.29
N LEU A 49 2.74 5.37 -4.39
CA LEU A 49 1.56 6.22 -4.55
C LEU A 49 1.77 7.67 -4.09
N ARG A 50 2.95 8.00 -3.54
CA ARG A 50 3.28 9.32 -2.96
C ARG A 50 2.19 9.81 -2.00
N MET A 51 1.64 8.91 -1.17
CA MET A 51 0.52 9.26 -0.30
C MET A 51 0.96 10.15 0.86
N PRO A 52 0.12 11.10 1.30
CA PRO A 52 0.32 11.75 2.59
C PRO A 52 0.16 10.72 3.72
N VAL A 53 0.76 10.96 4.89
CA VAL A 53 0.72 10.03 6.04
C VAL A 53 -0.71 9.68 6.45
N GLY A 54 -1.65 10.64 6.37
CA GLY A 54 -3.08 10.39 6.62
C GLY A 54 -3.72 9.37 5.66
N GLY A 55 -3.11 9.15 4.49
CA GLY A 55 -3.52 8.15 3.51
C GLY A 55 -3.22 6.70 3.93
N LEU A 56 -2.40 6.46 4.96
CA LEU A 56 -2.12 5.10 5.45
C LEU A 56 -3.37 4.37 5.94
N VAL A 57 -4.28 5.08 6.60
CA VAL A 57 -5.55 4.50 7.06
C VAL A 57 -6.40 4.09 5.86
N ALA A 58 -6.51 4.97 4.85
CA ALA A 58 -7.23 4.66 3.62
C ALA A 58 -6.60 3.46 2.88
N MET A 59 -5.28 3.39 2.84
CA MET A 59 -4.55 2.26 2.26
C MET A 59 -4.85 0.95 2.99
N PHE A 60 -4.79 0.94 4.33
CA PHE A 60 -5.10 -0.24 5.15
C PHE A 60 -6.56 -0.69 4.96
N LEU A 61 -7.51 0.25 5.01
CA LEU A 61 -8.93 -0.05 4.82
C LEU A 61 -9.21 -0.58 3.41
N SER A 62 -8.61 0.03 2.39
CA SER A 62 -8.73 -0.42 1.01
C SER A 62 -8.15 -1.82 0.83
N PHE A 63 -7.00 -2.14 1.43
CA PHE A 63 -6.44 -3.49 1.44
C PHE A 63 -7.38 -4.50 2.09
N THR A 64 -7.95 -4.15 3.25
CA THR A 64 -8.91 -5.00 3.97
C THR A 64 -10.14 -5.27 3.12
N VAL A 65 -10.66 -4.25 2.43
CA VAL A 65 -11.75 -4.42 1.47
C VAL A 65 -11.34 -5.34 0.31
N GLY A 66 -10.09 -5.26 -0.16
CA GLY A 66 -9.53 -6.22 -1.12
C GLY A 66 -9.57 -7.67 -0.65
N VAL A 67 -9.23 -7.91 0.62
CA VAL A 67 -9.33 -9.25 1.23
C VAL A 67 -10.80 -9.71 1.28
N VAL A 68 -11.74 -8.79 1.55
CA VAL A 68 -13.19 -9.09 1.49
C VAL A 68 -13.63 -9.44 0.08
N TRP A 69 -13.16 -8.74 -0.96
CA TRP A 69 -13.43 -9.08 -2.35
C TRP A 69 -12.94 -10.48 -2.71
N PHE A 70 -11.74 -10.86 -2.25
CA PHE A 70 -11.25 -12.23 -2.42
C PHE A 70 -12.13 -13.25 -1.69
N TRP A 71 -12.57 -12.95 -0.46
CA TRP A 71 -13.48 -13.83 0.26
C TRP A 71 -14.84 -13.99 -0.44
N LEU A 72 -15.39 -12.92 -1.00
CA LEU A 72 -16.60 -12.99 -1.83
C LEU A 72 -16.38 -13.85 -3.09
N PHE A 73 -15.22 -13.72 -3.73
CA PHE A 73 -14.85 -14.57 -4.85
C PHE A 73 -14.82 -16.05 -4.49
N THR A 74 -14.24 -16.43 -3.35
CA THR A 74 -14.20 -17.84 -2.93
C THR A 74 -15.58 -18.38 -2.57
N LEU A 75 -16.47 -17.56 -2.01
CA LEU A 75 -17.87 -17.94 -1.80
C LEU A 75 -18.58 -18.21 -3.13
N VAL A 76 -18.48 -17.31 -4.10
CA VAL A 76 -19.11 -17.48 -5.42
C VAL A 76 -18.53 -18.70 -6.14
N ALA A 77 -17.21 -18.90 -6.06
CA ALA A 77 -16.55 -20.10 -6.58
C ALA A 77 -17.12 -21.38 -5.97
N GLY A 78 -17.35 -21.40 -4.65
CA GLY A 78 -17.94 -22.54 -3.94
C GLY A 78 -19.38 -22.86 -4.37
N LEU A 79 -20.13 -21.86 -4.85
CA LEU A 79 -21.48 -22.03 -5.39
C LEU A 79 -21.49 -22.54 -6.84
N LEU A 80 -20.33 -22.59 -7.50
CA LEU A 80 -20.18 -23.01 -8.89
C LEU A 80 -19.31 -24.27 -9.01
N PRO A 81 -19.68 -25.40 -8.35
CA PRO A 81 -18.81 -26.58 -8.25
C PRO A 81 -18.51 -27.26 -9.59
N ASN A 82 -19.34 -27.01 -10.61
CA ASN A 82 -19.18 -27.58 -11.95
C ASN A 82 -18.32 -26.72 -12.89
N VAL A 83 -17.86 -25.55 -12.45
CA VAL A 83 -17.01 -24.68 -13.26
C VAL A 83 -15.56 -25.15 -13.16
N PRO A 84 -14.88 -25.42 -14.29
CA PRO A 84 -13.48 -25.82 -14.27
C PRO A 84 -12.60 -24.77 -13.59
N GLN A 85 -11.68 -25.22 -12.74
CA GLN A 85 -10.74 -24.35 -12.04
C GLN A 85 -9.98 -23.38 -12.98
N PRO A 86 -9.51 -23.76 -14.19
CA PRO A 86 -8.89 -22.82 -15.11
C PRO A 86 -9.79 -21.66 -15.53
N ALA A 87 -11.09 -21.92 -15.73
CA ALA A 87 -12.06 -20.89 -16.09
C ALA A 87 -12.33 -19.95 -14.90
N LEU A 88 -12.41 -20.50 -13.68
CA LEU A 88 -12.57 -19.73 -12.46
C LEU A 88 -11.36 -18.81 -12.19
N LEU A 89 -10.14 -19.32 -12.38
CA LEU A 89 -8.90 -18.57 -12.16
C LEU A 89 -8.59 -17.56 -13.26
N SER A 90 -9.10 -17.76 -14.48
CA SER A 90 -8.94 -16.79 -15.58
C SER A 90 -10.09 -15.79 -15.61
N VAL A 91 -11.28 -16.23 -16.01
CA VAL A 91 -12.46 -15.38 -16.19
C VAL A 91 -12.95 -14.87 -14.84
N GLY A 92 -13.07 -15.74 -13.84
CA GLY A 92 -13.59 -15.34 -12.52
C GLY A 92 -12.73 -14.27 -11.85
N VAL A 93 -11.42 -14.47 -11.79
CA VAL A 93 -10.48 -13.47 -11.25
C VAL A 93 -10.51 -12.17 -12.05
N THR A 94 -10.56 -12.25 -13.39
CA THR A 94 -10.67 -11.06 -14.25
C THR A 94 -11.93 -10.27 -13.91
N VAL A 95 -13.08 -10.93 -13.80
CA VAL A 95 -14.35 -10.30 -13.41
C VAL A 95 -14.23 -9.61 -12.05
N VAL A 96 -13.65 -10.27 -11.05
CA VAL A 96 -13.45 -9.68 -9.72
C VAL A 96 -12.57 -8.44 -9.79
N ILE A 97 -11.47 -8.46 -10.55
CA ILE A 97 -10.60 -7.30 -10.72
C ILE A 97 -11.36 -6.14 -11.34
N PHE A 98 -12.11 -6.37 -12.43
CA PHE A 98 -12.91 -5.32 -13.05
C PHE A 98 -14.02 -4.80 -12.14
N LEU A 99 -14.63 -5.65 -11.33
CA LEU A 99 -15.61 -5.24 -10.32
C LEU A 99 -14.97 -4.35 -9.26
N VAL A 100 -13.79 -4.70 -8.76
CA VAL A 100 -13.05 -3.84 -7.81
C VAL A 100 -12.75 -2.49 -8.45
N LEU A 101 -12.22 -2.46 -9.67
CA LEU A 101 -11.93 -1.24 -10.40
C LEU A 101 -13.18 -0.37 -10.58
N PHE A 102 -14.29 -0.98 -10.98
CA PHE A 102 -15.56 -0.29 -11.20
C PHE A 102 -16.14 0.23 -9.87
N VAL A 103 -16.29 -0.63 -8.87
CA VAL A 103 -16.93 -0.27 -7.60
C VAL A 103 -16.12 0.79 -6.86
N HIS A 104 -14.80 0.64 -6.81
CA HIS A 104 -13.97 1.57 -6.07
C HIS A 104 -13.90 2.95 -6.75
N ARG A 105 -13.93 2.99 -8.09
CA ARG A 105 -13.91 4.25 -8.85
C ARG A 105 -15.26 4.93 -8.91
N VAL A 106 -16.37 4.19 -8.99
CA VAL A 106 -17.70 4.76 -9.19
C VAL A 106 -18.41 5.03 -7.87
N PHE A 107 -18.34 4.10 -6.92
CA PHE A 107 -19.09 4.19 -5.66
C PHE A 107 -18.24 4.62 -4.47
N LEU A 108 -16.95 4.28 -4.46
CA LEU A 108 -16.08 4.52 -3.29
C LEU A 108 -15.03 5.63 -3.48
N ALA A 109 -15.05 6.36 -4.60
CA ALA A 109 -14.02 7.36 -4.94
C ALA A 109 -13.82 8.44 -3.88
N ASN A 110 -14.88 8.82 -3.16
CA ASN A 110 -14.84 9.85 -2.12
C ASN A 110 -14.79 9.26 -0.69
N THR A 111 -14.38 8.00 -0.56
CA THR A 111 -14.35 7.27 0.71
C THR A 111 -12.92 6.82 1.02
N PRO A 112 -12.60 6.41 2.28
CA PRO A 112 -11.29 5.86 2.59
C PRO A 112 -10.99 4.51 1.90
N PHE A 113 -11.92 3.94 1.14
CA PHE A 113 -11.74 2.70 0.38
C PHE A 113 -11.28 2.94 -1.07
N ALA A 114 -11.02 4.20 -1.44
CA ALA A 114 -10.69 4.60 -2.81
C ALA A 114 -9.27 4.19 -3.27
N VAL A 115 -8.42 3.64 -2.40
CA VAL A 115 -7.03 3.28 -2.76
C VAL A 115 -7.04 1.95 -3.52
N VAL A 116 -7.44 2.02 -4.79
CA VAL A 116 -7.59 0.87 -5.70
C VAL A 116 -6.37 -0.05 -5.71
N PRO A 117 -5.12 0.45 -5.78
CA PRO A 117 -3.94 -0.43 -5.77
C PRO A 117 -3.84 -1.29 -4.50
N ALA A 118 -4.23 -0.73 -3.34
CA ALA A 118 -4.23 -1.48 -2.08
C ALA A 118 -5.33 -2.56 -2.06
N ALA A 119 -6.51 -2.24 -2.60
CA ALA A 119 -7.59 -3.21 -2.73
C ALA A 119 -7.24 -4.37 -3.67
N LEU A 120 -6.66 -4.07 -4.83
CA LEU A 120 -6.18 -5.11 -5.74
C LEU A 120 -5.09 -5.96 -5.10
N LEU A 121 -4.18 -5.35 -4.34
CA LEU A 121 -3.15 -6.08 -3.60
C LEU A 121 -3.77 -7.04 -2.58
N GLY A 122 -4.84 -6.64 -1.87
CA GLY A 122 -5.60 -7.53 -0.98
C GLY A 122 -6.21 -8.74 -1.71
N VAL A 123 -6.78 -8.52 -2.90
CA VAL A 123 -7.30 -9.62 -3.73
C VAL A 123 -6.19 -10.56 -4.15
N VAL A 124 -5.08 -10.02 -4.67
CA VAL A 124 -3.94 -10.81 -5.15
C VAL A 124 -3.29 -11.60 -4.02
N GLN A 125 -3.10 -11.02 -2.84
CA GLN A 125 -2.55 -11.75 -1.70
C GLN A 125 -3.50 -12.85 -1.21
N GLY A 126 -4.81 -12.63 -1.27
CA GLY A 126 -5.79 -13.69 -1.02
C GLY A 126 -5.65 -14.86 -2.00
N LEU A 127 -5.46 -14.58 -3.29
CA LEU A 127 -5.19 -15.61 -4.30
C LEU A 127 -3.88 -16.36 -4.02
N VAL A 128 -2.83 -15.65 -3.59
CA VAL A 128 -1.57 -16.29 -3.16
C VAL A 128 -1.83 -17.23 -1.99
N VAL A 129 -2.62 -16.82 -0.99
CA VAL A 129 -3.00 -17.70 0.11
C VAL A 129 -3.72 -18.95 -0.39
N MET A 130 -4.65 -18.81 -1.32
CA MET A 130 -5.43 -19.92 -1.86
C MET A 130 -4.61 -20.89 -2.71
N LEU A 131 -3.73 -20.36 -3.56
CA LEU A 131 -3.04 -21.13 -4.60
C LEU A 131 -1.69 -21.64 -4.14
N VAL A 132 -0.99 -20.88 -3.31
CA VAL A 132 0.41 -21.16 -2.95
C VAL A 132 0.51 -21.82 -1.59
N MET A 133 -0.30 -21.45 -0.59
CA MET A 133 -0.19 -22.05 0.75
C MET A 133 -0.42 -23.56 0.78
N PRO A 134 -1.32 -24.16 -0.03
CA PRO A 134 -1.44 -25.62 -0.08
C PRO A 134 -0.20 -26.32 -0.65
N MET A 135 0.67 -25.60 -1.36
CA MET A 135 1.91 -26.14 -1.92
C MET A 135 3.08 -26.08 -0.92
N ILE A 136 2.91 -25.33 0.18
CA ILE A 136 3.91 -25.22 1.25
C ILE A 136 3.65 -26.39 2.22
N GLY A 137 4.70 -27.17 2.52
CA GLY A 137 4.62 -28.35 3.39
C GLY A 137 4.03 -28.04 4.78
N GLU A 138 3.56 -29.08 5.47
CA GLU A 138 2.78 -28.94 6.72
C GLU A 138 3.55 -28.29 7.88
N ASP A 139 4.88 -28.26 7.80
CA ASP A 139 5.75 -27.71 8.84
C ASP A 139 5.83 -26.16 8.84
N ALA A 140 5.33 -25.50 7.79
CA ALA A 140 5.35 -24.05 7.70
C ALA A 140 4.08 -23.41 8.30
N PRO A 141 4.20 -22.30 9.05
CA PRO A 141 3.05 -21.55 9.54
C PRO A 141 2.13 -21.13 8.39
N ARG A 142 0.86 -21.56 8.43
CA ARG A 142 -0.10 -21.29 7.36
C ARG A 142 -0.54 -19.82 7.40
N LEU A 143 -0.32 -19.11 6.30
CA LEU A 143 -0.81 -17.75 6.13
C LEU A 143 -2.34 -17.78 5.93
N THR A 144 -3.08 -17.15 6.83
CA THR A 144 -4.53 -17.00 6.72
C THR A 144 -4.89 -15.60 6.24
N LEU A 145 -6.14 -15.39 5.81
CA LEU A 145 -6.63 -14.05 5.44
C LEU A 145 -6.52 -13.05 6.59
N LEU A 146 -6.72 -13.50 7.84
CA LEU A 146 -6.56 -12.66 9.01
C LEU A 146 -5.09 -12.26 9.22
N TRP A 147 -4.17 -13.19 9.01
CA TRP A 147 -2.73 -12.89 9.06
C TRP A 147 -2.31 -11.91 7.97
N LEU A 148 -2.88 -11.98 6.75
CA LEU A 148 -2.63 -10.97 5.72
C LEU A 148 -2.99 -9.56 6.20
N VAL A 149 -4.18 -9.40 6.78
CA VAL A 149 -4.62 -8.11 7.32
C VAL A 149 -3.70 -7.64 8.45
N GLY A 150 -3.34 -8.54 9.37
CA GLY A 150 -2.43 -8.21 10.47
C GLY A 150 -1.03 -7.81 10.01
N ILE A 151 -0.45 -8.55 9.05
CA ILE A 151 0.85 -8.26 8.45
C ILE A 151 0.83 -6.92 7.72
N PHE A 152 -0.23 -6.65 6.95
CA PHE A 152 -0.38 -5.38 6.25
C PHE A 152 -0.58 -4.21 7.22
N ALA A 153 -1.35 -4.39 8.29
CA ALA A 153 -1.49 -3.40 9.36
C ALA A 153 -0.13 -3.08 9.99
N TYR A 154 0.66 -4.12 10.30
CA TYR A 154 1.99 -3.96 10.86
C TYR A 154 2.91 -3.17 9.91
N GLY A 155 2.90 -3.48 8.62
CA GLY A 155 3.65 -2.70 7.63
C GLY A 155 3.19 -1.24 7.51
N CYS A 156 1.89 -0.95 7.67
CA CYS A 156 1.39 0.44 7.75
C CYS A 156 1.94 1.17 8.98
N VAL A 157 2.00 0.50 10.13
CA VAL A 157 2.61 1.06 11.35
C VAL A 157 4.10 1.32 11.15
N LEU A 158 4.83 0.39 10.53
CA LEU A 158 6.24 0.58 10.20
C LEU A 158 6.42 1.81 9.32
N THR A 159 5.60 1.94 8.27
CA THR A 159 5.63 3.09 7.38
C THR A 159 5.41 4.39 8.14
N ALA A 160 4.41 4.44 9.02
CA ALA A 160 4.13 5.63 9.84
C ALA A 160 5.33 5.99 10.73
N VAL A 161 5.86 5.02 11.48
CA VAL A 161 7.00 5.24 12.39
C VAL A 161 8.23 5.70 11.61
N THR A 162 8.50 5.11 10.45
CA THR A 162 9.59 5.55 9.57
C THR A 162 9.42 6.99 9.13
N VAL A 163 8.26 7.36 8.58
CA VAL A 163 8.04 8.73 8.09
C VAL A 163 8.12 9.76 9.23
N PHE A 164 7.54 9.47 10.40
CA PHE A 164 7.61 10.40 11.53
C PHE A 164 9.03 10.54 12.08
N THR A 165 9.78 9.43 12.16
CA THR A 165 11.14 9.44 12.70
C THR A 165 12.11 10.15 11.75
N THR A 166 12.01 9.90 10.44
CA THR A 166 12.88 10.56 9.45
C THR A 166 12.56 12.05 9.37
N ASP A 167 11.29 12.45 9.43
CA ASP A 167 10.91 13.86 9.46
C ASP A 167 11.40 14.55 10.74
N ALA A 168 11.25 13.93 11.91
CA ALA A 168 11.78 14.44 13.17
C ALA A 168 13.31 14.60 13.14
N LEU A 169 14.02 13.61 12.60
CA LEU A 169 15.47 13.64 12.48
C LEU A 169 15.94 14.75 11.53
N ASN A 170 15.29 14.90 10.37
CA ASN A 170 15.58 15.98 9.43
C ASN A 170 15.28 17.36 10.03
N ASN A 171 14.18 17.51 10.76
CA ASN A 171 13.84 18.76 11.45
C ASN A 171 14.86 19.09 12.55
N ALA A 172 15.41 18.09 13.25
CA ALA A 172 16.43 18.28 14.29
C ALA A 172 17.80 18.70 13.72
N ILE A 173 18.19 18.16 12.56
CA ILE A 173 19.52 18.40 11.96
C ILE A 173 19.52 19.62 11.04
N PHE A 174 18.49 19.79 10.21
CA PHE A 174 18.45 20.83 9.17
C PHE A 174 17.52 22.00 9.50
N GLY A 175 16.73 21.88 10.58
CA GLY A 175 15.73 22.86 11.01
C GLY A 175 14.37 22.66 10.33
N LYS A 176 13.34 23.38 10.83
CA LYS A 176 12.01 23.42 10.20
C LYS A 176 12.10 24.00 8.79
N GLY A 177 11.31 23.45 7.86
CA GLY A 177 11.29 23.92 6.48
C GLY A 177 12.41 23.37 5.60
N TRP A 178 13.10 22.30 6.01
CA TRP A 178 14.09 21.62 5.17
C TRP A 178 13.51 21.10 3.84
N ARG A 179 12.18 20.90 3.79
CA ARG A 179 11.42 20.57 2.58
C ARG A 179 11.21 21.75 1.62
N GLY A 180 11.58 22.97 2.02
CA GLY A 180 11.52 24.18 1.20
C GLY A 180 10.10 24.70 0.97
N GLU A 181 9.99 26.03 0.81
CA GLU A 181 8.85 26.74 0.22
C GLU A 181 8.54 26.30 -1.22
N ASP A 182 9.39 25.45 -1.82
CA ASP A 182 9.32 25.00 -3.22
C ASP A 182 8.46 23.72 -3.41
N ALA A 183 7.76 23.26 -2.36
CA ALA A 183 6.82 22.14 -2.42
C ALA A 183 5.34 22.59 -2.45
N SER A 184 5.09 23.90 -2.58
CA SER A 184 3.79 24.37 -3.07
C SER A 184 3.77 24.11 -4.58
N PRO A 185 2.73 23.49 -5.15
CA PRO A 185 2.54 23.62 -6.59
C PRO A 185 2.35 25.11 -6.84
N ASP A 186 3.36 25.76 -7.40
CA ASP A 186 3.17 27.03 -8.08
C ASP A 186 2.09 26.77 -9.11
N VAL A 187 0.87 27.19 -8.75
CA VAL A 187 -0.10 27.64 -9.73
C VAL A 187 0.63 28.78 -10.42
N ASP A 188 1.17 28.50 -11.61
CA ASP A 188 1.54 29.50 -12.58
C ASP A 188 0.36 30.47 -12.71
N LYS A 189 0.40 31.54 -11.91
CA LYS A 189 -0.17 32.82 -12.28
C LYS A 189 0.84 33.45 -13.22
N ASP A 190 0.83 33.01 -14.47
CA ASP A 190 1.21 33.88 -15.57
C ASP A 190 -0.08 34.48 -16.13
N ASP A 191 -0.52 35.53 -15.45
CA ASP A 191 -1.31 36.57 -16.09
C ASP A 191 -0.34 37.39 -16.97
N SER A 192 -0.25 37.04 -18.25
CA SER A 192 0.24 37.96 -19.28
C SER A 192 -0.79 38.10 -20.39
N GLU A 193 -1.55 39.20 -20.27
CA GLU A 193 -2.15 40.03 -21.32
C GLU A 193 -2.17 39.44 -22.74
N VAL A 194 -3.36 39.01 -23.19
CA VAL A 194 -3.70 39.04 -24.62
C VAL A 194 -4.58 40.26 -24.86
N THR A 195 -3.93 41.36 -25.20
CA THR A 195 -4.56 42.57 -25.74
C THR A 195 -5.27 42.23 -27.06
N PRO A 196 -6.55 42.62 -27.28
CA PRO A 196 -7.18 42.45 -28.57
C PRO A 196 -6.74 43.59 -29.50
N GLN A 197 -5.93 43.31 -30.51
CA GLN A 197 -5.75 44.25 -31.63
C GLN A 197 -6.76 43.98 -32.73
N GLN A 198 -7.64 44.97 -32.89
CA GLN A 198 -8.45 45.22 -34.06
C GLN A 198 -7.57 45.58 -35.27
N SER A 199 -7.85 44.98 -36.42
CA SER A 199 -7.88 45.66 -37.73
C SER A 199 -8.69 44.82 -38.72
#